data_AF-A0A3B9ILV8-F1
#
_entry.id   AF-A0A3B9ILV8-F1
#
_cell.length_a   1.000
_cell.length_b   1.000
_cell.length_c   1.000
_cell.angle_alpha   90.00
_cell.angle_beta   90.00
_cell.angle_gamma   90.00
#
_symmetry.space_group_name_H-M   'P 1'
#
loop_
_entity.id
_entity.type
_entity.pdbx_description
1 polymer ?
#
loop_
_entity_poly.entity_id
_entity_poly.type
_entity_poly.pdbx_seq_one_letter_code
_entity_poly.pdbx_strand_id
1 'polypeptide(L)'
;VVPGTAAAGLVGGVASLVKAVPVVGTVIGLAVSPTVSYAVTYAIGRVFIQHFETGGTLLNFNPDQLREHFKAEFQAAKADAPSTTEAAKAAADAAKAEGKPAATKAS
;
A
#
# COMPACT_ATOMS: atom_id res chain seq x y z
N VAL A 1 7.48 0.79 36.65
CA VAL A 1 8.61 0.53 35.75
C VAL A 1 8.05 0.28 34.35
N VAL A 2 8.16 1.24 33.43
CA VAL A 2 7.45 1.23 32.12
C VAL A 2 8.22 0.39 31.10
N PRO A 3 7.65 -0.69 30.54
CA PRO A 3 8.31 -1.57 29.57
C PRO A 3 8.06 -1.09 28.13
N GLY A 4 8.60 0.07 27.75
CA GLY A 4 8.33 0.67 26.43
C GLY A 4 9.49 1.42 25.77
N THR A 5 10.61 1.64 26.45
CA THR A 5 11.71 2.48 25.93
C THR A 5 12.66 1.75 24.97
N ALA A 6 12.61 0.42 24.89
CA ALA A 6 13.45 -0.36 23.98
C ALA A 6 13.08 -0.14 22.49
N ALA A 7 11.79 0.03 22.17
CA ALA A 7 11.34 0.30 20.81
C ALA A 7 11.70 1.72 20.34
N ALA A 8 11.73 2.69 21.26
CA ALA A 8 12.11 4.07 20.94
C ALA A 8 13.58 4.21 20.52
N GLY A 9 14.48 3.37 21.06
CA GLY A 9 15.90 3.36 20.69
C GLY A 9 16.16 2.84 19.27
N LEU A 10 15.41 1.83 18.84
CA LEU A 10 15.51 1.29 17.47
C LEU A 10 14.91 2.24 16.43
N VAL A 11 13.79 2.90 16.76
CA VAL A 11 13.17 3.91 15.90
C VAL A 11 14.03 5.17 15.78
N GLY A 12 14.71 5.59 16.85
CA GLY A 12 15.63 6.75 16.82
C GLY A 12 16.87 6.54 15.95
N GLY A 13 17.43 5.33 15.90
CA GLY A 13 18.58 4.99 15.07
C GLY A 13 18.25 4.92 13.57
N VAL A 14 17.09 4.33 13.22
CA VAL A 14 16.64 4.20 11.83
C VAL A 14 16.14 5.53 11.26
N ALA A 15 15.48 6.36 12.08
CA ALA A 15 15.00 7.68 11.68
C ALA A 15 16.14 8.63 11.22
N SER A 16 17.34 8.47 11.77
CA SER A 16 18.51 9.28 11.43
C SER A 16 19.10 8.93 10.05
N LEU A 17 19.06 7.64 9.66
CA LEU A 17 19.50 7.18 8.33
C LEU A 17 18.52 7.57 7.21
N VAL A 18 17.22 7.56 7.50
CA VAL A 18 16.17 8.00 6.57
C VAL A 18 16.24 9.51 6.29
N LYS A 19 16.71 10.30 7.26
CA LYS A 19 16.88 11.75 7.10
C LYS A 19 18.14 12.15 6.33
N ALA A 20 19.07 11.22 6.10
CA ALA A 20 20.26 11.44 5.27
C ALA A 20 19.93 11.46 3.77
N VAL A 21 18.84 10.80 3.35
CA VAL A 21 18.34 10.83 1.97
C VAL A 21 16.85 11.22 1.98
N PRO A 22 16.52 12.50 2.24
CA PRO A 22 15.14 12.97 2.37
C PRO A 22 14.27 12.71 1.13
N VAL A 23 14.90 12.42 -0.02
CA VAL A 23 14.27 12.15 -1.31
C VAL A 23 13.77 10.70 -1.44
N VAL A 24 14.48 9.71 -0.90
CA VAL A 24 14.07 8.29 -1.07
C VAL A 24 12.77 8.02 -0.31
N GLY A 25 12.61 8.61 0.87
CA GLY A 25 11.37 8.51 1.64
C GLY A 25 10.16 9.15 0.94
N THR A 26 10.35 10.30 0.27
CA THR A 26 9.26 10.95 -0.48
C THR A 26 8.90 10.18 -1.73
N VAL A 27 9.88 9.64 -2.46
CA VAL A 27 9.64 8.84 -3.67
C VAL A 27 8.85 7.58 -3.34
N ILE A 28 9.20 6.88 -2.26
CA ILE A 28 8.46 5.70 -1.80
C ILE A 28 7.04 6.10 -1.35
N GLY A 29 6.88 7.20 -0.61
CA GLY A 29 5.58 7.70 -0.19
C GLY A 29 4.66 8.10 -1.37
N LEU A 30 5.22 8.68 -2.44
CA LEU A 30 4.46 9.01 -3.65
C LEU A 30 4.12 7.77 -4.48
N ALA A 31 4.98 6.74 -4.47
CA ALA A 31 4.72 5.48 -5.15
C ALA A 31 3.55 4.71 -4.51
N VAL A 32 3.45 4.74 -3.18
CA VAL A 32 2.39 4.07 -2.42
C VAL A 32 1.22 5.02 -2.17
N SER A 33 0.63 5.52 -3.26
CA SER A 33 -0.62 6.27 -3.16
C SER A 33 -1.82 5.32 -2.95
N PRO A 34 -2.89 5.77 -2.29
CA PRO A 34 -4.09 4.97 -2.05
C PRO A 34 -4.73 4.43 -3.33
N THR A 35 -4.68 5.26 -4.38
CA THR A 35 -5.09 4.94 -5.73
C THR A 35 -4.29 3.77 -6.30
N VAL A 36 -2.97 3.77 -6.12
CA VAL A 36 -2.11 2.67 -6.59
C VAL A 36 -2.39 1.40 -5.78
N SER A 37 -2.53 1.50 -4.45
CA SER A 37 -2.90 0.36 -3.60
C SER A 37 -4.25 -0.25 -3.99
N TYR A 38 -5.25 0.58 -4.29
CA TYR A 38 -6.54 0.16 -4.83
C TYR A 38 -6.37 -0.57 -6.17
N ALA A 39 -5.67 0.06 -7.11
CA ALA A 39 -5.49 -0.50 -8.44
C ALA A 39 -4.73 -1.83 -8.44
N VAL A 40 -3.70 -1.98 -7.60
CA VAL A 40 -2.98 -3.25 -7.43
C VAL A 40 -3.93 -4.33 -6.90
N THR A 41 -4.64 -4.04 -5.82
CA THR A 41 -5.55 -5.02 -5.18
C THR A 41 -6.66 -5.45 -6.14
N TYR A 42 -7.23 -4.49 -6.87
CA TYR A 42 -8.26 -4.75 -7.88
C TYR A 42 -7.72 -5.63 -9.02
N ALA A 43 -6.60 -5.23 -9.63
CA ALA A 43 -6.02 -5.95 -10.77
C ALA A 43 -5.62 -7.38 -10.41
N ILE A 44 -5.10 -7.62 -9.20
CA ILE A 44 -4.82 -8.98 -8.72
C ILE A 44 -6.09 -9.84 -8.72
N GLY A 45 -7.18 -9.32 -8.15
CA GLY A 45 -8.46 -10.04 -8.12
C GLY A 45 -8.97 -10.39 -9.53
N ARG A 46 -8.88 -9.44 -10.45
CA ARG A 46 -9.29 -9.61 -11.86
C ARG A 46 -8.49 -10.68 -12.60
N VAL A 47 -7.17 -10.73 -12.37
CA VAL A 47 -6.30 -11.77 -12.91
C VAL A 47 -6.70 -13.16 -12.42
N PHE A 48 -7.01 -13.32 -11.14
CA PHE A 48 -7.48 -14.60 -10.61
C PHE A 48 -8.85 -14.99 -11.16
N ILE A 49 -9.79 -14.05 -11.23
CA ILE A 49 -11.12 -14.29 -11.81
C ILE A 49 -10.97 -14.85 -13.22
N GLN A 50 -10.22 -14.18 -14.09
CA GLN A 50 -10.01 -14.65 -15.46
C GLN A 50 -9.33 -16.02 -15.51
N HIS A 51 -8.31 -16.26 -14.68
CA HIS A 51 -7.63 -17.56 -14.61
C HIS A 51 -8.59 -18.69 -14.24
N PHE A 52 -9.49 -18.47 -13.29
CA PHE A 52 -10.47 -19.48 -12.89
C PHE A 52 -11.63 -19.61 -13.88
N GLU A 53 -12.06 -18.54 -14.53
CA GLU A 53 -13.11 -18.57 -15.57
C GLU A 53 -12.69 -19.39 -16.80
N THR A 54 -11.39 -19.38 -17.13
CA THR A 54 -10.83 -20.24 -18.19
C THR A 54 -10.65 -21.71 -17.77
N GLY A 55 -11.07 -22.08 -16.55
CA GLY A 55 -10.92 -23.43 -16.01
C GLY A 55 -9.56 -23.72 -15.40
N GLY A 56 -8.73 -22.69 -15.18
CA GLY A 56 -7.45 -22.81 -14.49
C GLY A 56 -7.60 -23.17 -13.01
N THR A 57 -6.51 -23.65 -12.40
CA THR A 57 -6.42 -23.92 -10.96
C THR A 57 -5.23 -23.17 -10.37
N LEU A 58 -5.14 -23.06 -9.04
CA LEU A 58 -3.99 -22.43 -8.39
C LEU A 58 -2.65 -23.13 -8.73
N LEU A 59 -2.68 -24.44 -8.99
CA LEU A 59 -1.47 -25.21 -9.31
C LEU A 59 -0.91 -24.89 -10.70
N ASN A 60 -1.78 -24.40 -11.60
CA ASN A 60 -1.45 -24.10 -12.99
C ASN A 60 -1.38 -22.58 -13.25
N PHE A 61 -1.33 -21.76 -12.18
CA PHE A 61 -1.27 -20.31 -12.30
C PHE A 61 0.09 -19.87 -12.81
N ASN A 62 0.12 -19.17 -13.95
CA ASN A 62 1.34 -18.62 -14.52
C ASN A 62 1.28 -17.08 -14.58
N PRO A 63 2.04 -16.37 -13.72
CA PRO A 63 2.04 -14.91 -13.70
C PRO A 63 2.61 -14.31 -14.98
N ASP A 64 3.51 -14.99 -15.69
CA ASP A 64 4.12 -14.46 -16.91
C ASP A 64 3.10 -14.32 -18.04
N GLN A 65 2.15 -15.25 -18.14
CA GLN A 65 1.09 -15.24 -19.15
C GLN A 65 0.00 -14.19 -18.88
N LEU A 66 -0.19 -13.82 -17.61
CA LEU A 66 -1.24 -12.89 -17.19
C LEU A 66 -0.72 -11.49 -16.90
N ARG A 67 0.58 -11.22 -17.14
CA ARG A 67 1.18 -9.89 -16.91
C ARG A 67 0.56 -8.80 -17.76
N GLU A 68 0.27 -9.07 -19.03
CA GLU A 68 -0.36 -8.08 -19.90
C GLU A 68 -1.78 -7.77 -19.44
N HIS A 69 -2.53 -8.81 -19.03
CA HIS A 69 -3.85 -8.64 -18.46
C HIS A 69 -3.82 -7.85 -17.14
N PHE A 70 -2.90 -8.18 -16.23
CA PHE A 70 -2.68 -7.41 -15.01
C PHE A 70 -2.40 -5.93 -15.32
N LYS A 71 -1.54 -5.65 -16.30
CA LYS A 71 -1.20 -4.27 -16.67
C LYS A 71 -2.41 -3.53 -17.24
N ALA A 72 -3.24 -4.19 -18.05
CA ALA A 72 -4.47 -3.61 -18.56
C ALA A 72 -5.45 -3.27 -17.42
N GLU A 73 -5.72 -4.23 -16.54
CA GLU A 73 -6.63 -4.08 -15.39
C GLU A 73 -6.10 -3.07 -14.37
N PHE A 74 -4.79 -3.00 -14.15
CA PHE A 74 -4.16 -2.01 -13.27
C PHE A 74 -4.34 -0.58 -13.81
N GLN A 75 -4.16 -0.38 -15.11
CA GLN A 75 -4.32 0.94 -15.73
C GLN A 75 -5.78 1.36 -15.77
N ALA A 76 -6.70 0.43 -16.05
CA ALA A 76 -8.13 0.66 -15.93
C ALA A 76 -8.53 1.05 -14.50
N ALA A 77 -8.11 0.27 -13.50
CA ALA A 77 -8.42 0.54 -12.09
C ALA A 77 -7.80 1.84 -11.56
N LYS A 78 -6.66 2.28 -12.10
CA LYS A 78 -6.10 3.61 -11.80
C LYS A 78 -6.94 4.74 -12.38
N ALA A 79 -7.55 4.55 -13.54
CA ALA A 79 -8.42 5.53 -14.18
C ALA A 79 -9.82 5.58 -13.52
N ASP A 80 -10.34 4.43 -13.09
CA ASP A 80 -11.64 4.27 -12.45
C ASP A 80 -11.62 4.49 -10.94
N ALA A 81 -10.46 4.79 -10.36
CA ALA A 81 -10.32 4.99 -8.93
C ALA A 81 -11.33 6.06 -8.43
N PRO A 82 -12.06 5.77 -7.33
CA PRO A 82 -13.14 6.64 -6.88
C PRO A 82 -12.62 8.05 -6.61
N SER A 83 -13.19 9.03 -7.31
CA SER A 83 -12.75 10.41 -7.36
C SER A 83 -12.61 11.04 -5.96
N THR A 84 -11.36 11.31 -5.57
CA THR A 84 -10.82 12.42 -4.76
C THR A 84 -11.44 12.79 -3.40
N THR A 85 -12.40 12.06 -2.83
CA THR A 85 -12.81 12.32 -1.43
C THR A 85 -12.88 11.06 -0.58
N GLU A 86 -13.38 9.95 -1.11
CA GLU A 86 -13.48 8.71 -0.33
C GLU A 86 -12.15 7.95 -0.25
N ALA A 87 -11.40 7.83 -1.36
CA ALA A 87 -10.07 7.24 -1.36
C ALA A 87 -9.07 8.05 -0.51
N ALA A 88 -9.19 9.38 -0.53
CA ALA A 88 -8.38 10.28 0.31
C ALA A 88 -8.73 10.15 1.81
N LYS A 89 -10.02 9.94 2.14
CA LYS A 89 -10.49 9.72 3.51
C LYS A 89 -10.10 8.35 4.05
N ALA A 90 -10.23 7.29 3.25
CA ALA A 90 -9.80 5.93 3.60
C ALA A 90 -8.27 5.82 3.76
N ALA A 91 -7.52 6.54 2.94
CA ALA A 91 -6.07 6.67 3.07
C ALA A 91 -5.62 7.48 4.28
N ALA A 92 -6.29 8.59 4.55
CA ALA A 92 -6.07 9.38 5.75
C ALA A 92 -6.41 8.56 7.01
N ASP A 93 -7.41 7.68 6.93
CA ASP A 93 -7.79 6.77 8.03
C ASP A 93 -6.80 5.62 8.20
N ALA A 94 -6.29 5.02 7.12
CA ALA A 94 -5.24 4.00 7.17
C ALA A 94 -3.89 4.56 7.65
N ALA A 95 -3.49 5.75 7.18
CA ALA A 95 -2.32 6.47 7.70
C ALA A 95 -2.47 6.89 9.16
N LYS A 96 -3.72 7.08 9.64
CA LYS A 96 -4.05 7.38 11.03
C LYS A 96 -4.16 6.12 11.90
N ALA A 97 -4.46 4.96 11.31
CA ALA A 97 -4.50 3.66 11.97
C ALA A 97 -3.11 3.05 12.17
N GLU A 98 -2.17 3.28 11.24
CA GLU A 98 -0.76 2.92 11.43
C GLU A 98 0.03 3.99 12.21
N GLY A 99 -0.58 5.16 12.42
CA GLY A 99 -0.04 6.31 13.14
C GLY A 99 -0.62 6.53 14.53
N LYS A 100 -0.65 5.52 15.41
CA LYS A 100 -0.65 5.78 16.86
C LYS A 100 -0.05 4.62 17.66
N PRO A 101 1.00 4.89 18.43
CA PRO A 101 0.72 5.00 19.84
C PRO A 101 0.81 6.45 20.30
N ALA A 102 -0.13 6.78 21.18
CA ALA A 102 -0.09 7.88 22.14
C ALA A 102 0.30 9.27 21.58
N ALA A 103 -0.66 10.04 21.10
CA ALA A 103 -1.34 11.03 21.96
C ALA A 103 -0.40 12.14 22.47
N THR A 104 0.07 13.01 21.57
CA THR A 104 0.33 14.40 21.94
C THR A 104 -1.01 15.14 22.05
N LYS A 105 -1.60 15.09 23.24
CA LYS A 105 -2.26 16.22 23.91
C LYS A 105 -2.72 15.75 25.29
N ALA A 106 -1.96 16.10 26.31
CA ALA A 106 -2.49 16.45 27.61
C ALA A 106 -1.71 17.68 28.06
N SER A 107 -2.37 18.85 27.97
CA SER A 107 -2.09 19.96 28.87
C SER A 107 -2.46 19.56 30.29
#